data_AF-A0A813GK42-F1
#
_entry.id   AF-A0A813GK42-F1
#
_cell.length_a   1.000
_cell.length_b   1.000
_cell.length_c   1.000
_cell.angle_alpha   90.00
_cell.angle_beta   90.00
_cell.angle_gamma   90.00
#
_symmetry.space_group_name_H-M   'P 1'
#
loop_
_entity.id
_entity.type
_entity.pdbx_description
1 polymer ?
#
loop_
_entity_poly.entity_id
_entity_poly.type
_entity_poly.pdbx_seq_one_letter_code
_entity_poly.pdbx_strand_id
1 'polypeptide(L)'
;MLEVSPLVKGSEKQPQRRNYSYNSDPQTCKNCIKFHPGMGGGGLRVEGPGGWDNQAIWFTPAAWTASEQKFHTLHFVLNASGENVTRIEGTNAGEAFEKPWANQLTDGQYLPAVSAWLDMGDGGPRGDW
;
A
#
# COMPACT_ATOMS: atom_id res chain seq x y z
N MET A 1 -5.81 3.06 -2.66
CA MET A 1 -5.27 1.68 -2.58
C MET A 1 -4.49 1.42 -3.86
N LEU A 2 -3.29 0.86 -3.75
CA LEU A 2 -2.36 0.62 -4.86
C LEU A 2 -1.99 -0.86 -4.87
N GLU A 3 -2.07 -1.51 -6.01
CA GLU A 3 -1.68 -2.91 -6.19
C GLU A 3 -0.49 -3.03 -7.15
N VAL A 4 0.41 -3.93 -6.82
CA VAL A 4 1.58 -4.26 -7.62
C VAL A 4 1.62 -5.76 -7.87
N SER A 5 1.82 -6.14 -9.13
CA SER A 5 1.85 -7.53 -9.59
C SER A 5 3.19 -7.89 -10.25
N PRO A 6 3.67 -9.12 -10.06
CA PRO A 6 4.95 -9.54 -10.61
C PRO A 6 4.86 -9.83 -12.11
N LEU A 7 5.97 -9.64 -12.82
CA LEU A 7 6.14 -10.02 -14.23
C LEU A 7 7.39 -10.88 -14.46
N VAL A 8 7.76 -11.72 -13.49
CA VAL A 8 8.90 -12.63 -13.59
C VAL A 8 8.54 -13.88 -14.40
N LYS A 9 9.43 -14.31 -15.32
CA LYS A 9 9.29 -15.58 -16.05
C LYS A 9 9.31 -16.76 -15.08
N GLY A 10 8.29 -17.61 -15.13
CA GLY A 10 8.24 -18.83 -14.32
C GLY A 10 7.85 -18.59 -12.85
N SER A 11 6.97 -17.63 -12.56
CA SER A 11 6.36 -17.44 -11.24
C SER A 11 5.42 -18.59 -10.85
N GLU A 12 6.00 -19.79 -10.73
CA GLU A 12 5.38 -20.94 -10.09
C GLU A 12 5.22 -20.66 -8.59
N LYS A 13 3.96 -20.73 -8.15
CA LYS A 13 3.45 -20.94 -6.78
C LYS A 13 4.48 -20.72 -5.66
N GLN A 14 4.61 -19.47 -5.20
CA GLN A 14 5.20 -19.20 -3.87
C GLN A 14 4.39 -19.92 -2.77
N PRO A 15 5.03 -20.39 -1.68
CA PRO A 15 4.35 -21.12 -0.61
C PRO A 15 3.25 -20.26 0.03
N GLN A 16 2.02 -20.78 -0.02
CA GLN A 16 0.82 -20.11 0.45
C GLN A 16 0.90 -19.74 1.94
N ARG A 17 0.92 -18.44 2.25
CA ARG A 17 0.57 -17.95 3.58
C ARG A 17 -0.90 -17.52 3.56
N ARG A 18 -1.74 -18.25 4.30
CA ARG A 18 -3.17 -17.96 4.45
C ARG A 18 -3.35 -16.72 5.32
N ASN A 19 -3.28 -15.53 4.73
CA ASN A 19 -3.74 -14.31 5.38
C ASN A 19 -4.97 -13.80 4.63
N TYR A 20 -6.10 -13.82 5.33
CA TYR A 20 -7.38 -13.32 4.85
C TYR A 20 -7.33 -11.78 4.75
N SER A 21 -7.53 -11.25 3.56
CA SER A 21 -7.88 -9.85 3.31
C SER A 21 -8.98 -9.82 2.27
N TYR A 22 -10.01 -8.99 2.49
CA TYR A 22 -11.06 -8.75 1.50
C TYR A 22 -10.38 -8.20 0.23
N ASN A 23 -10.49 -8.95 -0.89
CA ASN A 23 -9.78 -8.83 -2.18
C ASN A 23 -8.36 -9.46 -2.33
N SER A 24 -7.83 -10.21 -1.37
CA SER A 24 -6.59 -10.96 -1.60
C SER A 24 -6.90 -12.39 -2.03
N ASP A 25 -6.87 -12.66 -3.34
CA ASP A 25 -6.75 -14.05 -3.80
C ASP A 25 -5.38 -14.59 -3.31
N PRO A 26 -5.36 -15.59 -2.42
CA PRO A 26 -4.13 -16.16 -1.85
C PRO A 26 -3.22 -16.82 -2.90
N GLN A 27 -3.65 -16.88 -4.17
CA GLN A 27 -2.85 -17.36 -5.29
C GLN A 27 -1.99 -16.28 -5.95
N THR A 28 -2.16 -15.02 -5.59
CA THR A 28 -1.51 -13.92 -6.31
C THR A 28 -0.25 -13.46 -5.58
N CYS A 29 0.89 -13.50 -6.26
CA CYS A 29 2.19 -12.97 -5.78
C CYS A 29 2.20 -11.43 -5.74
N LYS A 30 1.08 -10.81 -5.39
CA LYS A 30 0.80 -9.38 -5.45
C LYS A 30 0.95 -8.73 -4.09
N ASN A 31 1.23 -7.43 -4.11
CA ASN A 31 1.17 -6.61 -2.91
C ASN A 31 0.19 -5.46 -3.09
N CYS A 32 -0.49 -5.12 -2.00
CA CYS A 32 -1.43 -4.02 -1.96
C CYS A 32 -1.04 -3.01 -0.88
N ILE A 33 -0.71 -1.79 -1.28
CA ILE A 33 -0.43 -0.67 -0.38
C ILE A 33 -1.76 0.05 -0.09
N LYS A 34 -2.17 0.04 1.17
CA LYS A 34 -3.42 0.67 1.63
C LYS A 34 -3.12 1.78 2.62
N PHE A 35 -3.85 2.87 2.45
CA PHE A 35 -3.66 4.11 3.18
C PHE A 35 -5.02 4.77 3.40
N HIS A 36 -5.30 5.21 4.64
CA HIS A 36 -6.58 5.76 5.07
C HIS A 36 -6.40 7.18 5.67
N PRO A 37 -6.47 8.25 4.87
CA PRO A 37 -6.46 9.62 5.38
C PRO A 37 -7.59 9.85 6.40
N GLY A 38 -7.33 10.61 7.46
CA GLY A 38 -8.29 10.93 8.51
C GLY A 38 -8.46 9.85 9.59
N MET A 39 -7.86 8.67 9.42
CA MET A 39 -7.83 7.63 10.47
C MET A 39 -6.76 7.96 11.52
N GLY A 40 -7.17 8.06 12.80
CA GLY A 40 -6.28 8.42 13.91
C GLY A 40 -5.03 7.52 14.01
N GLY A 41 -3.86 8.14 14.16
CA GLY A 41 -2.55 7.47 14.21
C GLY A 41 -1.97 7.09 12.83
N GLY A 42 -2.77 7.27 11.78
CA GLY A 42 -2.46 6.89 10.40
C GLY A 42 -2.43 5.38 10.21
N GLY A 43 -3.24 4.87 9.28
CA GLY A 43 -3.31 3.45 8.93
C GLY A 43 -2.66 3.18 7.59
N LEU A 44 -1.35 2.94 7.58
CA LEU A 44 -0.63 2.46 6.40
C LEU A 44 -0.41 0.95 6.54
N ARG A 45 -0.51 0.20 5.44
CA ARG A 45 -0.14 -1.21 5.36
C ARG A 45 0.28 -1.65 3.98
N VAL A 46 1.10 -2.70 3.93
CA VAL A 46 1.46 -3.42 2.71
C VAL A 46 0.93 -4.84 2.87
N GLU A 47 -0.20 -5.15 2.26
CA GLU A 47 -0.73 -6.51 2.25
C GLU A 47 -0.03 -7.35 1.18
N GLY A 48 0.06 -8.67 1.38
CA GLY A 48 0.72 -9.60 0.46
C GLY A 48 2.07 -10.13 0.97
N PRO A 49 2.79 -10.93 0.16
CA PRO A 49 4.07 -11.53 0.54
C PRO A 49 5.09 -10.48 1.01
N GLY A 50 5.71 -10.76 2.17
CA GLY A 50 6.72 -9.93 2.84
C GLY A 50 6.34 -8.48 3.13
N GLY A 51 5.05 -8.15 3.02
CA GLY A 51 4.47 -6.90 3.50
C GLY A 51 4.31 -6.90 5.03
N TRP A 52 3.50 -5.98 5.52
CA TRP A 52 3.27 -5.76 6.94
C TRP A 52 1.85 -5.26 7.19
N ASP A 53 1.29 -5.69 8.33
CA ASP A 53 -0.02 -5.26 8.83
C ASP A 53 -0.03 -3.77 9.19
N ASN A 54 -1.20 -3.23 9.56
CA ASN A 54 -1.38 -1.82 9.89
C ASN A 54 -0.30 -1.26 10.82
N GLN A 55 0.41 -0.23 10.38
CA GLN A 55 1.45 0.45 11.16
C GLN A 55 0.97 1.83 11.55
N ALA A 56 1.22 2.20 12.81
CA ALA A 56 1.18 3.59 13.22
C ALA A 56 2.33 4.34 12.53
N ILE A 57 2.00 5.43 11.84
CA ILE A 57 2.98 6.21 11.07
C ILE A 57 3.37 7.51 11.78
N TRP A 58 3.00 7.65 13.06
CA TRP A 58 3.37 8.77 13.95
C TRP A 58 2.81 10.14 13.55
N PHE A 59 1.94 10.19 12.55
CA PHE A 59 1.09 11.33 12.25
C PHE A 59 -0.27 10.84 11.74
N THR A 60 -1.29 11.70 11.83
CA THR A 60 -2.61 11.45 11.24
C THR A 60 -2.70 12.27 9.96
N PRO A 61 -2.52 11.68 8.78
CA PRO A 61 -2.66 12.41 7.54
C PRO A 61 -4.09 12.94 7.41
N ALA A 62 -4.21 14.23 7.09
CA ALA A 62 -5.49 14.90 7.03
C ALA A 62 -6.40 14.31 5.94
N ALA A 63 -7.70 14.15 6.25
CA ALA A 63 -8.70 13.84 5.22
C ALA A 63 -8.81 14.99 4.19
N TRP A 64 -9.39 14.73 3.02
CA TRP A 64 -9.46 15.70 1.90
C TRP A 64 -9.86 17.13 2.29
N THR A 65 -10.92 17.28 3.08
CA THR A 65 -11.37 18.62 3.53
C THR A 65 -10.40 19.23 4.53
N ALA A 66 -9.88 18.43 5.48
CA ALA A 66 -8.96 18.88 6.51
C ALA A 66 -7.56 19.20 5.95
N SER A 67 -7.20 18.61 4.81
CA SER A 67 -5.96 18.91 4.08
C SER A 67 -6.07 20.16 3.21
N GLU A 68 -7.20 20.88 3.24
CA GLU A 68 -7.48 21.99 2.32
C GLU A 68 -7.39 21.54 0.86
N GLN A 69 -7.88 20.33 0.55
CA GLN A 69 -7.87 19.76 -0.80
C GLN A 69 -6.45 19.50 -1.33
N LYS A 70 -5.50 19.26 -0.43
CA LYS A 70 -4.14 18.83 -0.77
C LYS A 70 -4.05 17.31 -0.84
N PHE A 71 -3.23 16.82 -1.76
CA PHE A 71 -2.92 15.40 -1.91
C PHE A 71 -1.76 14.99 -0.99
N HIS A 72 -1.86 13.80 -0.42
CA HIS A 72 -0.73 13.07 0.15
C HIS A 72 0.04 12.37 -0.97
N THR A 73 1.35 12.15 -0.79
CA THR A 73 2.19 11.50 -1.80
C THR A 73 2.62 10.13 -1.32
N LEU A 74 2.40 9.09 -2.13
CA LEU A 74 2.95 7.76 -1.93
C LEU A 74 4.12 7.55 -2.89
N HIS A 75 5.29 7.29 -2.33
CA HIS A 75 6.51 6.91 -3.04
C HIS A 75 6.78 5.43 -2.85
N PHE A 76 7.23 4.76 -3.90
CA PHE A 76 7.63 3.36 -3.82
C PHE A 76 8.87 3.10 -4.67
N VAL A 77 9.75 2.27 -4.12
CA VAL A 77 10.93 1.75 -4.82
C VAL A 77 10.77 0.25 -4.89
N LEU A 78 10.77 -0.28 -6.11
CA LEU A 78 10.66 -1.71 -6.39
C LEU A 78 11.98 -2.19 -6.97
N ASN A 79 12.70 -3.01 -6.21
CA ASN A 79 14.03 -3.47 -6.59
C ASN A 79 13.99 -4.89 -7.17
N ALA A 80 14.89 -5.18 -8.11
CA ALA A 80 15.02 -6.53 -8.68
C ALA A 80 15.48 -7.58 -7.65
N SER A 81 16.10 -7.17 -6.54
CA SER A 81 16.40 -8.05 -5.40
C SER A 81 15.17 -8.43 -4.58
N GLY A 82 14.06 -7.70 -4.76
CA GLY A 82 12.85 -7.80 -3.94
C GLY A 82 12.90 -6.97 -2.65
N GLU A 83 13.97 -6.23 -2.38
CA GLU A 83 14.06 -5.31 -1.24
C GLU A 83 13.35 -3.99 -1.58
N ASN A 84 12.06 -3.90 -1.29
CA ASN A 84 11.24 -2.78 -1.69
C ASN A 84 11.08 -1.76 -0.54
N VAL A 85 10.75 -0.53 -0.89
CA VAL A 85 10.48 0.54 0.08
C VAL A 85 9.17 1.23 -0.25
N THR A 86 8.36 1.49 0.77
CA THR A 86 7.18 2.36 0.67
C THR A 86 7.38 3.55 1.59
N ARG A 87 7.17 4.74 1.04
CA ARG A 87 7.21 6.00 1.77
C ARG A 87 5.91 6.76 1.52
N ILE A 88 5.41 7.39 2.57
CA ILE A 88 4.32 8.34 2.47
C ILE A 88 4.79 9.70 2.95
N GLU A 89 4.34 10.74 2.25
CA GLU A 89 4.49 12.14 2.63
C GLU A 89 3.11 12.74 2.84
N GLY A 90 2.92 13.32 4.02
CA GLY A 90 1.70 14.03 4.38
C GLY A 90 1.64 15.41 3.74
N THR A 91 0.58 16.15 4.07
CA THR A 91 0.35 17.51 3.52
C THR A 91 1.00 18.61 4.35
N ASN A 92 1.45 18.30 5.58
CA ASN A 92 2.15 19.25 6.43
C ASN A 92 3.66 19.01 6.40
N ALA A 93 4.43 20.08 6.64
CA ALA A 93 5.90 19.99 6.68
C ALA A 93 6.35 19.00 7.76
N GLY A 94 7.27 18.10 7.39
CA GLY A 94 7.82 17.09 8.29
C GLY A 94 6.99 15.81 8.43
N GLU A 95 5.80 15.73 7.82
CA GLU A 95 5.00 14.50 7.79
C GLU A 95 5.58 13.53 6.75
N ALA A 96 6.38 12.58 7.21
CA ALA A 96 6.86 11.49 6.37
C ALA A 96 6.98 10.20 7.17
N PHE A 97 6.70 9.08 6.53
CA PHE A 97 6.94 7.75 7.07
C PHE A 97 7.45 6.83 5.98
N GLU A 98 8.44 6.02 6.29
CA GLU A 98 9.06 5.10 5.36
C GLU A 98 9.28 3.74 6.02
N LYS A 99 9.01 2.67 5.27
CA LYS A 99 9.24 1.31 5.77
C LYS A 99 9.58 0.35 4.62
N PRO A 100 10.63 -0.48 4.79
CA PRO A 100 10.97 -1.52 3.83
C PRO A 100 10.00 -2.71 3.90
N TRP A 101 9.96 -3.50 2.84
CA TRP A 101 9.25 -4.78 2.75
C TRP A 101 9.90 -5.67 1.67
N ALA A 102 9.67 -6.98 1.71
CA ALA A 102 10.42 -7.93 0.89
C ALA A 102 9.53 -8.76 -0.04
N ASN A 103 9.57 -8.49 -1.35
CA ASN A 103 9.01 -9.38 -2.37
C ASN A 103 9.63 -9.09 -3.74
N GLN A 104 10.14 -10.12 -4.40
CA GLN A 104 10.68 -9.98 -5.74
C GLN A 104 9.56 -9.92 -6.78
N LEU A 105 9.23 -8.72 -7.24
CA LEU A 105 8.18 -8.48 -8.23
C LEU A 105 8.70 -8.44 -9.67
N THR A 106 10.01 -8.24 -9.82
CA THR A 106 10.70 -8.18 -11.10
C THR A 106 12.10 -8.76 -10.96
N ASP A 107 12.62 -9.32 -12.05
CA ASP A 107 14.01 -9.73 -12.22
C ASP A 107 14.87 -8.62 -12.87
N GLY A 108 14.29 -7.44 -13.10
CA GLY A 108 14.90 -6.31 -13.80
C GLY A 108 14.73 -6.33 -15.31
N GLN A 109 14.20 -7.43 -15.89
CA GLN A 109 13.92 -7.50 -17.32
C GLN A 109 12.60 -6.77 -17.68
N TYR A 110 11.64 -6.74 -16.75
CA TYR A 110 10.32 -6.15 -16.95
C TYR A 110 9.93 -5.22 -15.81
N LEU A 111 9.19 -4.14 -16.10
CA LEU A 111 8.60 -3.32 -15.05
C LEU A 111 7.37 -4.03 -14.47
N PRO A 112 7.25 -4.19 -13.15
CA PRO A 112 6.07 -4.80 -12.55
C PRO A 112 4.83 -3.97 -12.87
N ALA A 113 3.68 -4.63 -13.01
CA ALA A 113 2.43 -3.93 -13.26
C ALA A 113 1.97 -3.23 -11.97
N VAL A 114 1.64 -1.95 -12.09
CA VAL A 114 1.17 -1.11 -10.99
C VAL A 114 -0.21 -0.58 -11.33
N SER A 115 -1.16 -0.70 -10.40
CA SER A 115 -2.53 -0.21 -10.55
C SER A 115 -2.94 0.55 -9.31
N ALA A 116 -3.53 1.73 -9.48
CA ALA A 116 -3.96 2.59 -8.39
C ALA A 116 -5.45 2.87 -8.50
N TRP A 117 -6.13 2.91 -7.36
CA TRP A 117 -7.51 3.36 -7.27
C TRP A 117 -7.74 4.13 -5.98
N LEU A 118 -8.63 5.11 -6.08
CA LEU A 118 -9.06 5.91 -4.96
C LEU A 118 -10.43 5.38 -4.53
N ASP A 119 -10.49 4.85 -3.32
CA ASP A 119 -11.77 4.56 -2.68
C ASP A 119 -12.21 5.87 -1.99
N MET A 120 -13.29 6.45 -2.47
CA MET A 120 -13.83 7.71 -1.95
C MET A 120 -14.74 7.51 -0.73
N GLY A 121 -14.95 6.25 -0.30
CA GLY A 121 -15.98 5.89 0.66
C GLY A 121 -17.39 6.02 0.06
N ASP A 122 -18.32 5.18 0.51
CA ASP A 122 -19.73 5.37 0.18
C ASP A 122 -20.21 6.68 0.83
N GLY A 123 -20.60 7.65 0.00
CA GLY A 123 -21.28 8.88 0.42
C GLY A 123 -22.70 8.65 0.96
N GLY A 124 -22.97 7.47 1.53
CA GLY A 124 -24.23 7.18 2.19
C GLY A 124 -24.40 8.03 3.46
N PRO A 125 -25.63 8.41 3.82
CA PRO A 125 -25.88 9.15 5.06
C PRO A 125 -25.27 8.39 6.24
N ARG A 126 -24.37 9.08 6.96
CA ARG A 126 -23.67 8.58 8.13
C ARG A 126 -24.69 8.15 9.19
N GLY A 127 -24.87 6.84 9.35
CA GLY A 127 -25.34 6.26 10.61
C GLY A 127 -24.12 5.99 11.47
N ASP A 128 -24.12 6.56 12.67
CA ASP A 128 -23.11 6.52 13.73
C ASP A 128 -22.21 5.25 13.76
N TRP A 129 -20.89 5.48 13.74
CA TRP A 129 -19.84 4.53 14.13
C TRP A 129 -19.09 5.07 15.34
#